data_AF-A0A937L0P3-F1
#
_entry.id   AF-A0A937L0P3-F1
#
_cell.length_a   1.000
_cell.length_b   1.000
_cell.length_c   1.000
_cell.angle_alpha   90.00
_cell.angle_beta   90.00
_cell.angle_gamma   90.00
#
_symmetry.space_group_name_H-M   'P 1'
#
loop_
_entity.id
_entity.type
_entity.pdbx_description
1 polymer ?
#
loop_
_entity_poly.entity_id
_entity_poly.type
_entity_poly.pdbx_seq_one_letter_code
_entity_poly.pdbx_strand_id
1 'polypeptide(L)'
;MADQQLSCHYREADIILSCNGEGLGQLWINGLLRDSGIASSLLRLDSVVQTDYEFHEHVVGLIETTDQSRSLTLYMSHTEIGSKTFALESQ
;
A
#
# COMPACT_ATOMS: atom_id res chain seq x y z
N MET A 1 -11.99 -14.42 0.03
CA MET A 1 -11.95 -13.09 0.67
C MET A 1 -11.67 -12.05 -0.40
N ALA A 2 -12.32 -10.89 -0.36
CA ALA A 2 -12.17 -9.88 -1.40
C ALA A 2 -10.77 -9.26 -1.37
N ASP A 3 -10.21 -8.97 -2.55
CA ASP A 3 -9.03 -8.12 -2.69
C ASP A 3 -9.34 -6.71 -2.17
N GLN A 4 -8.49 -6.24 -1.27
CA GLN A 4 -8.61 -4.92 -0.65
C GLN A 4 -7.57 -4.00 -1.26
N GLN A 5 -8.00 -2.79 -1.62
CA GLN A 5 -7.15 -1.85 -2.34
C GLN A 5 -7.35 -0.41 -1.84
N LEU A 6 -6.22 0.29 -1.74
CA LEU A 6 -6.12 1.72 -1.55
C LEU A 6 -5.40 2.31 -2.77
N SER A 7 -6.01 3.31 -3.41
CA SER A 7 -5.41 4.06 -4.52
C SER A 7 -5.34 5.54 -4.17
N CYS A 8 -4.20 6.17 -4.44
CA CYS A 8 -4.00 7.59 -4.26
C CYS A 8 -3.26 8.18 -5.47
N HIS A 9 -3.70 9.36 -5.92
CA HIS A 9 -2.96 10.16 -6.89
C HIS A 9 -2.26 11.30 -6.12
N TYR A 10 -0.94 11.34 -6.17
CA TYR A 10 -0.15 12.33 -5.43
C TYR A 10 1.10 12.72 -6.22
N ARG A 11 1.31 14.03 -6.44
CA ARG A 11 2.45 14.58 -7.19
C ARG A 11 2.73 13.83 -8.52
N GLU A 12 1.72 13.77 -9.38
CA GLU A 12 1.78 13.13 -10.71
C GLU A 12 2.05 11.62 -10.69
N ALA A 13 2.04 10.98 -9.52
CA ALA A 13 2.15 9.53 -9.37
C ALA A 13 0.81 8.90 -8.97
N ASP A 14 0.43 7.84 -9.69
CA ASP A 14 -0.67 6.94 -9.34
C ASP A 14 -0.12 5.80 -8.50
N ILE A 15 -0.48 5.78 -7.21
CA ILE A 15 0.04 4.83 -6.23
C ILE A 15 -1.10 3.93 -5.79
N ILE A 16 -0.88 2.62 -5.86
CA ILE A 16 -1.86 1.60 -5.46
C ILE A 16 -1.20 0.64 -4.48
N LEU A 17 -1.83 0.45 -3.34
CA LEU A 17 -1.54 -0.61 -2.39
C LEU A 17 -2.70 -1.60 -2.42
N SER A 18 -2.41 -2.87 -2.70
CA SER A 18 -3.39 -3.94 -2.66
C SER A 18 -2.96 -5.04 -1.70
N CYS A 19 -3.94 -5.75 -1.14
CA CYS A 19 -3.71 -6.96 -0.34
C CYS A 19 -4.85 -7.95 -0.56
N ASN A 20 -4.49 -9.19 -0.91
CA ASN A 20 -5.45 -10.26 -1.16
C ASN A 20 -5.85 -11.00 0.12
N GLY A 21 -6.76 -11.98 0.00
CA GLY A 21 -7.20 -12.80 1.13
C GLY A 21 -6.10 -13.59 1.85
N GLU A 22 -5.01 -13.87 1.16
CA GLU A 22 -3.90 -14.71 1.64
C GLU A 22 -2.76 -13.89 2.27
N GLY A 23 -2.90 -12.56 2.32
CA GLY A 23 -1.88 -11.65 2.85
C GLY A 23 -0.79 -11.28 1.85
N LEU A 24 -0.96 -11.62 0.56
CA LEU A 24 -0.11 -11.10 -0.51
C LEU A 24 -0.43 -9.63 -0.72
N GLY A 25 0.50 -8.77 -0.32
CA GLY A 25 0.48 -7.34 -0.58
C GLY A 25 1.30 -6.97 -1.81
N GLN A 26 0.85 -5.93 -2.52
CA GLN A 26 1.55 -5.40 -3.67
C GLN A 26 1.50 -3.87 -3.68
N LEU A 27 2.64 -3.25 -3.99
CA LEU A 27 2.79 -1.82 -4.19
C LEU A 27 3.01 -1.54 -5.67
N TRP A 28 2.08 -0.79 -6.26
CA TRP A 28 2.14 -0.37 -7.65
C TRP A 28 2.30 1.15 -7.74
N ILE A 29 3.16 1.61 -8.63
CA ILE A 29 3.37 3.04 -8.91
C ILE A 29 3.36 3.22 -10.42
N ASN A 30 2.45 4.06 -10.92
CA ASN A 30 2.25 4.35 -12.34
C ASN A 30 2.03 3.07 -13.16
N GLY A 31 1.23 2.14 -12.63
CA GLY A 31 0.93 0.85 -13.26
C GLY A 31 2.05 -0.19 -13.22
N LEU A 32 3.20 0.14 -12.61
CA LEU A 32 4.32 -0.79 -12.46
C LEU A 32 4.33 -1.38 -11.05
N LEU A 33 4.43 -2.71 -10.94
CA LEU A 33 4.68 -3.37 -9.67
C LEU A 33 6.09 -3.00 -9.20
N ARG A 34 6.19 -2.38 -8.03
CA ARG A 34 7.46 -1.92 -7.46
C ARG A 34 7.96 -2.85 -6.37
N ASP A 35 7.04 -3.35 -5.56
CA ASP A 35 7.36 -4.28 -4.49
C ASP A 35 6.15 -5.15 -4.15
N SER A 36 6.41 -6.32 -3.58
CA SER A 36 5.39 -7.28 -3.17
C SER A 36 5.93 -8.21 -2.10
N GLY A 37 5.05 -8.66 -1.22
CA GLY A 37 5.42 -9.60 -0.18
C GLY A 37 4.20 -10.27 0.42
N ILE A 38 4.44 -11.28 1.24
CA ILE A 38 3.38 -12.01 1.95
C ILE A 38 3.69 -11.89 3.44
N ALA A 39 2.71 -11.42 4.21
CA ALA A 39 2.77 -11.48 5.66
C ALA A 39 1.39 -11.74 6.26
N SER A 40 1.37 -12.37 7.43
CA SER A 40 0.14 -12.69 8.16
C SER A 40 -0.39 -11.53 9.01
N SER A 41 0.49 -10.61 9.44
CA SER A 41 0.12 -9.51 10.35
C SER A 41 0.60 -8.16 9.86
N LEU A 42 1.90 -7.96 9.68
CA LEU A 42 2.46 -6.68 9.24
C LEU A 42 3.28 -6.89 7.96
N LEU A 43 2.92 -6.17 6.91
CA LEU A 43 3.70 -6.10 5.68
C LEU A 43 4.03 -4.64 5.38
N ARG A 44 5.32 -4.36 5.21
CA ARG A 44 5.82 -3.09 4.71
C ARG A 44 6.40 -3.34 3.33
N LEU A 45 5.91 -2.57 2.36
CA LEU A 45 6.41 -2.54 0.99
C LEU A 45 7.00 -1.17 0.74
N ASP A 46 8.10 -1.10 0.00
CA ASP A 46 8.77 0.17 -0.26
C ASP A 46 9.26 0.31 -1.69
N SER A 47 9.32 1.56 -2.14
CA SER A 47 9.86 1.92 -3.44
C SER A 47 10.35 3.35 -3.39
N VAL A 48 11.20 3.70 -4.36
CA VAL A 48 11.57 5.08 -4.63
C VAL A 48 10.99 5.48 -5.99
N VAL A 49 10.39 6.67 -6.08
CA VAL A 49 9.90 7.24 -7.34
C VAL A 49 10.54 8.59 -7.59
N GLN A 50 10.89 8.86 -8.84
CA GLN A 50 11.35 10.17 -9.27
C GLN A 50 10.13 11.03 -9.56
N THR A 51 10.01 12.14 -8.85
CA THR A 51 9.04 13.22 -9.14
C THR A 51 9.80 14.41 -9.74
N ASP A 52 9.09 15.40 -10.27
CA ASP A 52 9.49 16.24 -11.42
C ASP A 52 10.64 17.24 -11.18
N TYR A 53 11.32 17.17 -10.02
CA TYR A 53 12.37 18.10 -9.61
C TYR A 53 13.51 17.45 -8.80
N GLU A 54 14.16 16.40 -9.34
CA GLU A 54 15.34 15.72 -8.74
C GLU A 54 15.13 14.99 -7.40
N PHE A 55 13.92 15.08 -6.80
CA PHE A 55 13.59 14.38 -5.57
C PHE A 55 13.19 12.92 -5.83
N HIS A 56 13.96 12.03 -5.20
CA HIS A 56 13.62 10.64 -4.99
C HIS A 56 12.66 10.58 -3.80
N GLU A 57 11.36 10.53 -4.07
CA GLU A 57 10.33 10.38 -3.05
C GLU A 57 10.25 8.91 -2.65
N HIS A 58 10.36 8.64 -1.36
CA HIS A 58 10.27 7.30 -0.82
C HIS A 58 8.81 6.94 -0.57
N VAL A 59 8.28 5.96 -1.28
CA VAL A 59 6.90 5.49 -1.13
C VAL A 59 6.89 4.26 -0.26
N VAL A 60 6.04 4.26 0.76
CA VAL A 60 5.85 3.12 1.67
C VAL A 60 4.39 2.73 1.68
N GLY A 61 4.13 1.45 1.40
CA GLY A 61 2.85 0.81 1.66
C GLY A 61 2.92 0.02 2.96
N LEU A 62 2.03 0.31 3.89
CA LEU A 62 1.89 -0.42 5.14
C LEU A 62 0.56 -1.19 5.13
N ILE A 63 0.63 -2.49 5.36
CA ILE A 63 -0.53 -3.37 5.49
C ILE A 63 -0.49 -3.98 6.87
N GLU A 64 -1.50 -3.65 7.69
CA GLU A 64 -1.70 -4.17 9.02
C GLU A 64 -2.94 -5.06 9.03
N THR A 65 -2.76 -6.34 9.29
CA THR A 65 -3.82 -7.33 9.38
C THR A 65 -3.96 -7.79 10.82
N THR A 66 -5.19 -7.74 11.32
CA THR A 66 -5.61 -8.33 12.59
C THR A 66 -6.69 -9.38 12.30
N ASP A 67 -7.16 -10.07 13.32
CA ASP A 67 -8.26 -11.04 13.18
C ASP A 67 -9.59 -10.38 12.75
N GLN A 68 -9.73 -9.07 12.93
CA GLN A 68 -10.99 -8.33 12.73
C GLN A 68 -10.94 -7.32 11.58
N SER A 69 -9.75 -6.90 11.19
CA SER A 69 -9.60 -5.84 10.20
C SER A 69 -8.28 -5.93 9.46
N ARG A 70 -8.28 -5.32 8.28
CA ARG A 70 -7.06 -5.01 7.54
C ARG A 70 -7.00 -3.52 7.22
N SER A 71 -5.89 -2.89 7.59
CA SER A 71 -5.62 -1.48 7.36
C SER A 71 -4.51 -1.35 6.32
N LEU A 72 -4.77 -0.55 5.29
CA LEU A 72 -3.83 -0.19 4.24
C LEU A 72 -3.51 1.29 4.41
N THR A 73 -2.23 1.63 4.53
CA THR A 73 -1.79 3.02 4.64
C THR A 73 -0.64 3.28 3.67
N LEU A 74 -0.71 4.39 2.96
CA LEU A 74 0.31 4.85 2.02
C LEU A 74 1.01 6.08 2.60
N TYR A 75 2.33 6.05 2.58
CA TYR A 75 3.18 7.18 2.89
C TYR A 75 4.00 7.56 1.67
N MET A 76 4.19 8.86 1.49
CA MET A 76 5.22 9.42 0.63
C MET A 76 6.17 10.25 1.50
N SER A 77 7.41 9.81 1.56
CA SER A 77 8.44 10.22 2.49
C SER A 77 7.98 10.07 3.95
N HIS A 78 7.62 11.18 4.62
CA HIS A 78 7.10 11.17 5.99
C HIS A 78 5.62 11.59 6.08
N THR A 79 4.96 11.74 4.94
CA THR A 79 3.58 12.22 4.83
C THR A 79 2.65 11.07 4.53
N GLU A 80 1.62 10.88 5.34
CA GLU A 80 0.52 9.98 4.99
C GLU A 80 -0.28 10.59 3.83
N ILE A 81 -0.38 9.86 2.72
CA ILE A 81 -1.11 10.29 1.53
C ILE A 81 -2.45 9.56 1.37
N GLY A 82 -2.70 8.53 2.19
CA GLY A 82 -3.99 7.86 2.26
C GLY A 82 -3.99 6.68 3.23
N SER A 83 -5.15 6.41 3.83
CA SER A 83 -5.38 5.24 4.65
C SER A 83 -6.80 4.71 4.45
N LYS A 84 -6.96 3.39 4.51
CA LYS A 84 -8.26 2.73 4.46
C LYS A 84 -8.25 1.46 5.29
N THR A 85 -9.27 1.30 6.12
CA THR A 85 -9.47 0.10 6.94
C THR A 85 -10.68 -0.68 6.45
N PHE A 86 -10.52 -1.99 6.34
CA PHE A 86 -11.53 -2.96 5.91
C PHE A 86 -11.82 -3.90 7.08
N ALA A 87 -13.10 -4.11 7.39
CA ALA A 87 -13.48 -5.17 8.32
C ALA A 87 -13.27 -6.54 7.66
N LEU A 88 -12.67 -7.47 8.40
CA LEU A 88 -12.61 -8.88 8.04
C LEU A 88 -13.77 -9.54 8.80
N GLU A 89 -14.90 -9.71 8.13
CA GLU A 89 -16.04 -10.42 8.72
C GLU A 89 -15.61 -11.85 9.05
N SER A 90 -15.60 -12.18 10.35
CA SER A 90 -15.39 -13.54 10.83
C SER A 90 -16.58 -14.38 10.37
N GLN A 91 -16.36 -15.31 9.44
CA GLN A 91 -17.37 -16.34 9.11
C GLN A 91 -17.48 -17.37 10.23
#